data_AF-A0A8T4FQL9-F1
#
_entry.id   AF-A0A8T4FQL9-F1
#
_cell.length_a   1.000
_cell.length_b   1.000
_cell.length_c   1.000
_cell.angle_alpha   90.00
_cell.angle_beta   90.00
_cell.angle_gamma   90.00
#
_symmetry.space_group_name_H-M   'P 1'
#
loop_
_entity.id
_entity.type
_entity.pdbx_description
1 polymer ?
#
loop_
_entity_poly.entity_id
_entity_poly.type
_entity_poly.pdbx_seq_one_letter_code
_entity_poly.pdbx_strand_id
1 'polypeptide(L)'
;MGGAILKYIESCRIAEHDGLKVGVVKFKETMEVLSSAVVNGGSSETDALFIMQVPHDYSHSDPIAHACSVRDALGLPANSVGMMTAAEVGYVFNVQERDYDGSSAAAIATAGLSNHVVAGDVLEDWESRHLVSLARAARM
;
A
#
# COMPACT_ATOMS: atom_id res chain seq x y z
N MET A 1 -10.87 22.68 8.71
CA MET A 1 -11.30 22.75 7.29
C MET A 1 -10.69 21.54 6.63
N GLY A 2 -11.50 20.55 6.23
CA GLY A 2 -10.97 19.35 5.57
C GLY A 2 -10.47 19.73 4.19
N GLY A 3 -9.26 19.31 3.82
CA GLY A 3 -8.68 19.70 2.55
C GLY A 3 -9.41 19.04 1.37
N ALA A 4 -9.13 19.58 0.19
CA ALA A 4 -9.98 19.36 -0.98
C ALA A 4 -9.87 17.95 -1.57
N ILE A 5 -8.98 17.08 -1.09
CA ILE A 5 -8.80 15.75 -1.67
C ILE A 5 -9.38 14.63 -0.80
N LEU A 6 -9.43 14.80 0.53
CA LEU A 6 -10.18 13.90 1.41
C LEU A 6 -11.68 13.86 1.07
N LYS A 7 -12.21 14.92 0.46
CA LYS A 7 -13.61 14.95 0.01
C LYS A 7 -13.93 13.87 -1.02
N TYR A 8 -12.94 13.41 -1.80
CA TYR A 8 -13.10 12.35 -2.80
C TYR A 8 -12.92 10.95 -2.22
N ILE A 9 -12.36 10.83 -1.00
CA ILE A 9 -12.23 9.53 -0.32
C ILE A 9 -13.56 9.23 0.37
N GLU A 10 -14.19 8.12 -0.03
CA GLU A 10 -15.36 7.57 0.62
C GLU A 10 -14.98 6.91 1.94
N SER A 11 -13.95 6.06 1.90
CA SER A 11 -13.45 5.38 3.09
C SER A 11 -11.97 5.05 2.96
N CYS A 12 -11.30 5.01 4.11
CA CYS A 12 -9.91 4.60 4.24
C CYS A 12 -9.80 3.68 5.45
N ARG A 13 -9.40 2.43 5.24
CA ARG A 13 -9.43 1.38 6.27
C ARG A 13 -8.33 0.36 6.10
N ILE A 14 -8.03 -0.37 7.16
CA ILE A 14 -7.20 -1.57 7.10
C ILE A 14 -8.14 -2.78 7.13
N ALA A 15 -8.07 -3.60 6.09
CA ALA A 15 -8.70 -4.90 5.99
C ALA A 15 -7.70 -6.01 6.34
N GLU A 16 -8.17 -7.25 6.39
CA GLU A 16 -7.34 -8.43 6.61
C GLU A 16 -7.76 -9.55 5.66
N HIS A 17 -6.79 -10.27 5.14
CA HIS A 17 -6.98 -11.47 4.34
C HIS A 17 -5.84 -12.44 4.65
N ASP A 18 -6.16 -13.69 5.02
CA ASP A 18 -5.18 -14.73 5.39
C ASP A 18 -4.15 -14.27 6.43
N GLY A 19 -4.59 -13.49 7.43
CA GLY A 19 -3.74 -12.95 8.49
C GLY A 19 -2.87 -11.76 8.08
N LEU A 20 -2.87 -11.36 6.80
CA LEU A 20 -2.14 -10.21 6.29
C LEU A 20 -3.03 -8.98 6.16
N LYS A 21 -2.48 -7.82 6.52
CA LYS A 21 -3.21 -6.54 6.49
C LYS A 21 -3.23 -5.95 5.09
N VAL A 22 -4.34 -5.30 4.74
CA VAL A 22 -4.51 -4.63 3.45
C VAL A 22 -5.04 -3.23 3.68
N GLY A 23 -4.25 -2.20 3.35
CA GLY A 23 -4.71 -0.82 3.38
C GLY A 23 -5.63 -0.59 2.18
N VAL A 24 -6.84 -0.08 2.39
CA VAL A 24 -7.85 0.11 1.35
C VAL A 24 -8.32 1.56 1.37
N VAL A 25 -8.35 2.17 0.20
CA VAL A 25 -8.90 3.51 -0.04
C VAL A 25 -9.97 3.37 -1.09
N LYS A 26 -11.21 3.75 -0.77
CA LYS A 26 -12.30 3.83 -1.75
C LYS A 26 -12.60 5.28 -2.07
N PHE A 27 -12.85 5.56 -3.34
CA PHE A 27 -13.22 6.89 -3.81
C PHE A 27 -14.74 7.00 -4.00
N LYS A 28 -15.26 8.21 -3.88
CA LYS A 28 -16.69 8.51 -4.10
C LYS A 28 -17.06 8.56 -5.58
N GLU A 29 -16.06 8.71 -6.44
CA GLU A 29 -16.17 8.74 -7.89
C GLU A 29 -14.91 8.11 -8.50
N THR A 30 -15.00 7.74 -9.77
CA THR A 30 -13.88 7.16 -10.50
C THR A 30 -12.78 8.20 -10.68
N MET A 31 -11.54 7.82 -10.36
CA MET A 31 -10.36 8.68 -10.39
C MET A 31 -9.41 8.25 -11.50
N GLU A 32 -8.82 9.21 -12.20
CA GLU A 32 -7.65 8.94 -13.05
C GLU A 32 -6.44 8.58 -12.19
N VAL A 33 -5.66 7.60 -12.62
CA VAL A 33 -4.47 7.13 -11.89
C VAL A 33 -3.31 6.88 -12.85
N LEU A 34 -2.13 7.28 -12.41
CA LEU A 34 -0.86 6.93 -13.03
C LEU A 34 0.01 6.22 -12.00
N SER A 35 0.27 4.93 -12.18
CA SER A 35 0.93 4.11 -11.15
C SER A 35 1.82 3.02 -11.75
N SER A 36 2.84 2.59 -11.01
CA SER A 36 3.62 1.37 -11.28
C SER A 36 3.12 0.15 -10.50
N ALA A 37 1.90 0.23 -9.96
CA ALA A 37 1.25 -0.84 -9.21
C ALA A 37 1.22 -2.19 -9.94
N VAL A 38 1.26 -3.27 -9.16
CA VAL A 38 1.25 -4.66 -9.64
C VAL A 38 -0.06 -4.97 -10.35
N VAL A 39 -1.19 -4.50 -9.80
CA VAL A 39 -2.53 -4.69 -10.38
C VAL A 39 -3.04 -3.37 -10.92
N ASN A 40 -3.51 -3.38 -12.17
CA ASN A 40 -4.10 -2.23 -12.87
C ASN A 40 -3.21 -0.96 -12.89
N GLY A 41 -1.88 -1.13 -12.79
CA GLY A 41 -0.92 -0.05 -13.02
C GLY A 41 -0.92 0.46 -14.46
N GLY A 42 -0.14 1.50 -14.72
CA GLY A 42 -0.16 2.29 -15.95
C GLY A 42 -1.00 3.56 -15.79
N SER A 43 -1.47 4.08 -16.93
CA SER A 43 -2.47 5.15 -16.98
C SER A 43 -3.84 4.51 -17.11
N SER A 44 -4.66 4.65 -16.07
CA SER A 44 -5.96 3.97 -15.96
C SER A 44 -6.96 4.80 -15.14
N GLU A 45 -8.15 4.25 -14.93
CA GLU A 45 -9.19 4.79 -14.07
C GLU A 45 -9.47 3.79 -12.93
N THR A 46 -9.79 4.28 -11.73
CA THR A 46 -10.00 3.43 -10.56
C THR A 46 -11.04 3.97 -9.59
N ASP A 47 -11.79 3.07 -8.96
CA ASP A 47 -12.70 3.38 -7.86
C ASP A 47 -12.06 3.13 -6.48
N ALA A 48 -10.92 2.43 -6.43
CA ALA A 48 -10.25 2.10 -5.19
C ALA A 48 -8.74 1.83 -5.35
N LEU A 49 -7.98 2.12 -4.30
CA LEU A 49 -6.59 1.70 -4.15
C LEU A 49 -6.50 0.67 -3.03
N PHE A 50 -5.57 -0.27 -3.17
CA PHE A 50 -5.18 -1.12 -2.06
C PHE A 50 -3.67 -1.34 -1.99
N ILE A 51 -3.16 -1.46 -0.76
CA ILE A 51 -1.79 -1.80 -0.44
C ILE A 51 -1.83 -3.10 0.35
N MET A 52 -1.49 -4.21 -0.30
CA MET A 52 -1.46 -5.53 0.31
C MET A 52 -0.12 -5.77 1.02
N GLN A 53 -0.18 -6.15 2.29
CA GLN A 53 0.99 -6.67 2.98
C GLN A 53 1.36 -8.05 2.42
N VAL A 54 2.65 -8.27 2.21
CA VAL A 54 3.21 -9.57 1.86
C VAL A 54 4.30 -9.97 2.86
N PRO A 55 4.61 -11.27 3.00
CA PRO A 55 5.77 -11.71 3.77
C PRO A 55 7.08 -11.05 3.32
N HIS A 56 8.04 -10.92 4.23
CA HIS A 56 9.36 -10.34 3.91
C HIS A 56 10.15 -11.14 2.85
N ASP A 57 9.86 -12.44 2.73
CA ASP A 57 10.44 -13.40 1.80
C ASP A 57 9.49 -13.74 0.64
N TYR A 58 8.54 -12.83 0.35
CA TYR A 58 7.54 -13.01 -0.70
C TYR A 58 8.17 -13.36 -2.05
N SER A 59 7.80 -14.53 -2.57
CA SER A 59 8.35 -15.13 -3.79
C SER A 59 7.29 -15.87 -4.62
N HIS A 60 6.05 -15.35 -4.60
CA HIS A 60 4.95 -15.96 -5.36
C HIS A 60 5.23 -15.95 -6.86
N SER A 61 5.01 -17.08 -7.53
CA SER A 61 5.29 -17.26 -8.96
C SER A 61 4.46 -16.35 -9.87
N ASP A 62 3.25 -16.01 -9.43
CA ASP A 62 2.36 -15.06 -10.10
C ASP A 62 1.85 -14.02 -9.09
N PRO A 63 2.56 -12.89 -8.92
CA PRO A 63 2.17 -11.87 -7.95
C PRO A 63 0.91 -11.11 -8.36
N ILE A 64 0.59 -11.06 -9.66
CA ILE A 64 -0.60 -10.36 -10.17
C ILE A 64 -1.84 -11.18 -9.82
N ALA A 65 -1.85 -12.48 -10.10
CA ALA A 65 -2.98 -13.34 -9.76
C ALA A 65 -3.25 -13.37 -8.25
N HIS A 66 -2.19 -13.39 -7.44
CA HIS A 66 -2.31 -13.34 -5.98
C HIS A 66 -2.91 -12.01 -5.49
N ALA A 67 -2.45 -10.86 -5.99
CA ALA A 67 -3.04 -9.58 -5.63
C ALA A 67 -4.50 -9.44 -6.11
N CYS A 68 -4.84 -9.99 -7.29
CA CYS A 68 -6.21 -10.06 -7.78
C CYS A 68 -7.11 -10.93 -6.88
N SER A 69 -6.64 -12.07 -6.39
CA SER A 69 -7.45 -12.92 -5.49
C SER A 69 -7.77 -12.20 -4.18
N VAL A 70 -6.83 -11.43 -3.63
CA VAL A 70 -7.06 -10.60 -2.44
C VAL A 70 -8.08 -9.49 -2.72
N ARG A 71 -7.95 -8.78 -3.85
CA ARG A 71 -8.94 -7.79 -4.29
C ARG A 71 -10.34 -8.38 -4.33
N ASP A 72 -10.48 -9.55 -4.94
CA ASP A 72 -11.77 -10.22 -5.13
C ASP A 72 -12.34 -10.72 -3.78
N ALA A 73 -11.50 -11.30 -2.92
CA ALA A 73 -11.89 -11.75 -1.58
C ALA A 73 -12.38 -10.60 -0.69
N LEU A 74 -11.83 -9.40 -0.87
CA LEU A 74 -12.25 -8.19 -0.15
C LEU A 74 -13.44 -7.47 -0.79
N GLY A 75 -13.98 -7.99 -1.90
CA GLY A 75 -15.09 -7.38 -2.64
C GLY A 75 -14.76 -6.00 -3.17
N LEU A 76 -13.51 -5.76 -3.56
CA LEU A 76 -13.09 -4.50 -4.15
C LEU A 76 -13.46 -4.45 -5.64
N PRO A 77 -13.74 -3.26 -6.21
CA PRO A 77 -14.03 -3.09 -7.63
C PRO A 77 -12.94 -3.68 -8.54
N ALA A 78 -13.31 -4.22 -9.70
CA ALA A 78 -12.37 -4.87 -10.61
C ALA A 78 -11.27 -3.93 -11.14
N ASN A 79 -11.56 -2.63 -11.26
CA ASN A 79 -10.61 -1.59 -11.67
C ASN A 79 -9.69 -1.11 -10.52
N SER A 80 -9.77 -1.70 -9.32
CA SER A 80 -8.93 -1.29 -8.19
C SER A 80 -7.44 -1.41 -8.52
N VAL A 81 -6.66 -0.41 -8.12
CA VAL A 81 -5.20 -0.40 -8.33
C VAL A 81 -4.49 -0.93 -7.09
N GLY A 82 -3.61 -1.91 -7.29
CA GLY A 82 -3.05 -2.73 -6.21
C GLY A 82 -1.53 -2.65 -6.11
N MET A 83 -1.04 -2.18 -4.97
CA MET A 83 0.37 -2.22 -4.60
C MET A 83 0.61 -3.36 -3.59
N MET A 84 1.88 -3.80 -3.50
CA MET A 84 2.31 -4.79 -2.52
C MET A 84 3.46 -4.21 -1.69
N THR A 85 3.52 -4.55 -0.40
CA THR A 85 4.59 -4.10 0.50
C THR A 85 4.91 -5.14 1.54
N ALA A 86 6.19 -5.29 1.88
CA ALA A 86 6.61 -6.09 3.04
C ALA A 86 6.55 -5.29 4.35
N ALA A 87 6.15 -4.01 4.31
CA ALA A 87 5.95 -3.22 5.51
C ALA A 87 4.68 -3.66 6.27
N GLU A 88 4.74 -3.57 7.59
CA GLU A 88 3.62 -3.91 8.48
C GLU A 88 2.48 -2.88 8.36
N VAL A 89 1.56 -3.12 7.41
CA VAL A 89 0.51 -2.15 7.02
C VAL A 89 -0.34 -1.74 8.22
N GLY A 90 -0.59 -2.66 9.17
CA GLY A 90 -1.29 -2.39 10.42
C GLY A 90 -0.71 -1.23 11.24
N TYR A 91 0.59 -0.98 11.12
CA TYR A 91 1.32 0.03 11.89
C TYR A 91 1.76 1.23 11.06
N VAL A 92 2.05 1.04 9.77
CA VAL A 92 2.67 2.07 8.94
C VAL A 92 1.72 2.74 7.96
N PHE A 93 0.45 2.33 7.91
CA PHE A 93 -0.53 2.95 7.03
C PHE A 93 -0.93 4.34 7.55
N ASN A 94 -0.46 5.37 6.85
CA ASN A 94 -0.67 6.77 7.22
C ASN A 94 -1.34 7.52 6.06
N VAL A 95 -2.26 8.43 6.41
CA VAL A 95 -2.89 9.36 5.48
C VAL A 95 -2.58 10.77 5.97
N GLN A 96 -1.98 11.58 5.10
CA GLN A 96 -1.68 12.98 5.39
C GLN A 96 -2.12 13.87 4.25
N GLU A 97 -2.64 15.05 4.58
CA GLU A 97 -3.10 16.03 3.61
C GLU A 97 -2.36 17.35 3.78
N ARG A 98 -2.08 18.02 2.66
CA ARG A 98 -1.50 19.36 2.64
C ARG A 98 -2.15 20.19 1.55
N ASP A 99 -2.46 21.43 1.92
CA ASP A 99 -2.83 22.48 0.99
C ASP A 99 -1.64 23.42 0.80
N TYR A 100 -1.33 23.73 -0.45
CA TYR A 100 -0.28 24.67 -0.81
C TYR A 100 -0.65 25.39 -2.10
N ASP A 101 -0.64 26.73 -2.06
CA ASP A 101 -0.91 27.59 -3.22
C ASP A 101 -2.18 27.22 -4.00
N GLY A 102 -3.28 27.01 -3.27
CA GLY A 102 -4.59 26.64 -3.85
C GLY A 102 -4.69 25.20 -4.37
N SER A 103 -3.62 24.40 -4.24
CA SER A 103 -3.60 22.98 -4.59
C SER A 103 -3.63 22.12 -3.33
N SER A 104 -4.39 21.02 -3.37
CA SER A 104 -4.48 20.04 -2.28
C SER A 104 -3.86 18.73 -2.71
N ALA A 105 -3.09 18.11 -1.82
CA ALA A 105 -2.52 16.78 -2.02
C ALA A 105 -2.71 15.92 -0.77
N ALA A 106 -3.00 14.65 -0.97
CA ALA A 106 -2.96 13.64 0.09
C ALA A 106 -1.89 12.60 -0.22
N ALA A 107 -1.10 12.28 0.78
CA ALA A 107 -0.17 11.18 0.78
C ALA A 107 -0.76 10.04 1.60
N ILE A 108 -0.94 8.88 0.96
CA ILE A 108 -1.28 7.63 1.61
C ILE A 108 -0.08 6.73 1.48
N ALA A 109 0.62 6.49 2.58
CA ALA A 109 1.93 5.85 2.56
C ALA A 109 1.99 4.71 3.57
N THR A 110 2.71 3.66 3.18
CA THR A 110 3.18 2.61 4.08
C THR A 110 4.71 2.70 4.14
N ALA A 111 5.24 3.31 5.20
CA ALA A 111 6.68 3.56 5.34
C ALA A 111 7.20 2.94 6.64
N GLY A 112 8.08 1.94 6.51
CA GLY A 112 8.81 1.36 7.65
C GLY A 112 10.11 2.12 7.90
N LEU A 113 10.25 2.78 9.05
CA LEU A 113 11.49 3.49 9.42
C LEU A 113 12.54 2.58 10.09
N SER A 114 12.12 1.37 10.48
CA SER A 114 12.88 0.48 11.36
C SER A 114 14.03 -0.26 10.66
N ASN A 115 13.97 -0.40 9.33
CA ASN A 115 14.98 -1.04 8.49
C ASN A 115 15.19 -0.22 7.20
N HIS A 116 15.31 1.11 7.33
CA HIS A 116 15.48 2.00 6.18
C HIS A 116 16.86 1.82 5.53
N VAL A 117 16.90 2.05 4.22
CA VAL A 117 18.13 2.08 3.42
C VAL A 117 18.15 3.40 2.65
N VAL A 118 19.35 3.94 2.39
CA VAL A 118 19.46 5.10 1.50
C VAL A 118 19.55 4.58 0.06
N ALA A 119 18.82 5.23 -0.84
CA ALA A 119 18.88 4.89 -2.25
C ALA A 119 20.32 5.04 -2.76
N GLY A 120 20.90 3.96 -3.27
CA GLY A 120 22.27 3.90 -3.76
C GLY A 120 23.28 3.22 -2.81
N ASP A 121 22.88 2.93 -1.57
CA ASP A 121 23.73 2.17 -0.64
C ASP A 121 23.84 0.70 -1.06
N VAL A 122 25.04 0.13 -0.90
CA VAL A 122 25.26 -1.31 -1.00
C VAL A 122 24.91 -1.96 0.34
N LEU A 123 23.99 -2.92 0.31
CA LEU A 123 23.61 -3.71 1.49
C LEU A 123 24.61 -4.85 1.71
N GLU A 124 25.64 -4.60 2.52
CA GLU A 124 26.65 -5.62 2.88
C GLU A 124 26.18 -6.56 4.01
N ASP A 125 25.17 -6.16 4.79
CA ASP A 125 24.72 -6.83 6.02
C ASP A 125 23.29 -7.39 5.93
N TRP A 126 22.83 -7.77 4.73
CA TRP A 126 21.47 -8.23 4.46
C TRP A 126 20.99 -9.34 5.41
N GLU A 127 21.79 -10.39 5.64
CA GLU A 127 21.40 -11.53 6.48
C GLU A 127 21.06 -11.08 7.91
N SER A 128 21.92 -10.26 8.51
CA SER A 128 21.70 -9.72 9.86
C SER A 128 20.45 -8.84 9.93
N ARG A 129 20.23 -7.98 8.92
CA ARG A 129 19.07 -7.10 8.85
C ARG A 129 17.77 -7.87 8.63
N HIS A 130 17.82 -8.91 7.81
CA HIS A 130 16.68 -9.79 7.55
C HIS A 130 16.23 -10.48 8.84
N LEU A 131 17.15 -11.03 9.64
CA LEU A 131 16.84 -11.62 10.94
C LEU A 131 16.18 -10.62 11.90
N VAL A 132 16.65 -9.37 11.92
CA VAL A 132 16.05 -8.30 12.74
C VAL A 132 14.63 -7.97 12.26
N SER A 133 14.40 -7.90 10.95
CA SER A 133 13.07 -7.70 10.36
C SER A 133 12.12 -8.83 10.75
N LEU A 134 12.52 -10.10 10.58
CA LEU A 134 11.70 -11.26 10.95
C LEU A 134 11.38 -11.28 12.45
N ALA A 135 12.38 -11.02 13.31
CA ALA A 135 12.18 -11.00 14.75
C ALA A 135 11.24 -9.87 15.23
N ARG A 136 11.14 -8.78 14.46
CA ARG A 136 10.20 -7.68 14.75
C ARG A 136 8.79 -8.00 14.28
N ALA A 137 8.65 -8.53 13.07
CA ALA A 137 7.36 -9.01 12.55
C ALA A 137 6.72 -10.01 13.53
N ALA A 138 7.50 -10.93 14.10
CA ALA A 138 7.03 -11.90 15.09
C ALA A 138 6.57 -11.30 16.44
N ARG A 139 6.83 -10.01 16.71
CA ARG A 139 6.49 -9.33 17.99
C ARG A 139 5.33 -8.35 17.85
N MET A 140 4.78 -8.19 16.65
CA MET A 140 3.72 -7.25 16.31
C MET A 140 2.43 -8.02 15.98
#